data_AF-A0A371BUJ9-F1
#
_entry.id   AF-A0A371BUJ9-F1
#
_cell.length_a   1.000
_cell.length_b   1.000
_cell.length_c   1.000
_cell.angle_alpha   90.00
_cell.angle_beta   90.00
_cell.angle_gamma   90.00
#
_symmetry.space_group_name_H-M   'P 1'
#
loop_
_entity.id
_entity.type
_entity.pdbx_description
1 polymer ?
#
loop_
_entity_poly.entity_id
_entity_poly.type
_entity_poly.pdbx_seq_one_letter_code
_entity_poly.pdbx_strand_id
1 'polypeptide(L)' 'MTGRAADNAVRAALDKAEDEMIFIGPDHPYYPLLAELVSAVGKAWQQGYEQGRSGGQHPNPYTWTGPA' A
#
# COMPACT_ATOMS: atom_id res chain seq x y z
N MET A 1 0.07 16.58 18.42
CA MET A 1 1.05 16.12 17.42
C MET A 1 0.29 15.47 16.26
N THR A 2 -0.21 16.27 15.31
CA THR A 2 -0.88 15.77 14.10
C THR A 2 0.09 15.95 12.93
N GLY A 3 0.91 14.93 12.69
CA GLY A 3 1.70 14.86 11.46
C GLY A 3 0.77 14.89 10.26
N ARG A 4 1.02 15.83 9.36
CA ARG A 4 0.23 16.16 8.17
C ARG A 4 -0.25 14.90 7.44
N ALA A 5 -1.56 14.70 7.37
CA ALA A 5 -2.16 13.76 6.41
C ALA A 5 -1.78 14.10 4.94
N ALA A 6 -1.26 15.31 4.69
CA ALA A 6 -0.77 15.76 3.38
C ALA A 6 0.61 15.20 2.96
N ASP A 7 1.37 14.53 3.82
CA ASP A 7 2.76 14.12 3.52
C ASP A 7 2.93 12.63 3.17
N ASN A 8 1.85 11.84 3.11
CA ASN A 8 1.95 10.41 2.80
C ASN A 8 1.56 10.10 1.35
N ALA A 9 2.55 10.23 0.46
CA ALA A 9 2.41 9.95 -0.97
C ALA A 9 1.86 8.53 -1.28
N VAL A 10 2.15 7.53 -0.43
CA VAL A 10 1.63 6.17 -0.61
C VAL A 10 0.13 6.13 -0.38
N ARG A 11 -0.37 6.78 0.68
CA ARG A 11 -1.83 6.87 0.92
C ARG A 11 -2.54 7.62 -0.20
N ALA A 12 -2.02 8.77 -0.61
CA ALA A 12 -2.61 9.54 -1.71
C ALA A 12 -2.67 8.74 -3.04
N ALA A 13 -1.65 7.91 -3.31
CA ALA A 13 -1.64 7.03 -4.46
C ALA A 13 -2.66 5.89 -4.35
N LEU A 14 -2.84 5.31 -3.16
CA LEU A 14 -3.87 4.28 -2.91
C LEU A 14 -5.27 4.85 -3.04
N ASP A 15 -5.56 6.00 -2.41
CA ASP A 15 -6.87 6.66 -2.49
C ASP A 15 -7.24 6.96 -3.95
N LYS A 16 -6.29 7.49 -4.73
CA LYS A 16 -6.50 7.72 -6.16
C LYS A 16 -6.75 6.42 -6.94
N ALA A 17 -6.01 5.36 -6.65
CA ALA A 17 -6.18 4.09 -7.34
C ALA A 17 -7.55 3.46 -7.02
N GLU A 18 -8.03 3.58 -5.78
CA GLU A 18 -9.38 3.17 -5.39
C GLU A 18 -10.46 3.97 -6.12
N ASP A 19 -10.30 5.29 -6.26
CA ASP A 19 -11.22 6.14 -7.03
C ASP A 19 -11.27 5.74 -8.52
N GLU A 20 -10.12 5.47 -9.14
CA GLU A 20 -10.05 5.00 -10.53
C GLU A 20 -10.69 3.61 -10.69
N MET A 21 -10.57 2.74 -9.68
CA MET A 21 -11.24 1.43 -9.66
C MET A 21 -12.77 1.57 -9.67
N ILE A 22 -13.33 2.59 -9.01
CA ILE A 22 -14.77 2.91 -9.09
C ILE A 22 -15.16 3.28 -10.52
N PHE A 23 -14.32 4.04 -11.22
CA PHE A 23 -14.61 4.51 -12.57
C PHE A 23 -14.56 3.40 -13.63
N ILE A 24 -13.55 2.52 -13.57
CA ILE A 24 -13.42 1.42 -14.53
C ILE A 24 -14.41 0.28 -14.27
N GLY A 25 -14.79 0.06 -13.00
CA GLY A 25 -15.69 -1.01 -12.57
C GLY A 25 -15.04 -2.41 -12.57
N PRO A 26 -15.70 -3.38 -11.90
CA PRO A 26 -15.16 -4.72 -11.65
C PRO A 26 -15.00 -5.58 -12.91
N ASP A 27 -15.76 -5.29 -13.97
CA ASP A 27 -15.70 -6.03 -15.24
C ASP A 27 -14.51 -5.63 -16.12
N HIS A 28 -13.75 -4.59 -15.72
CA HIS A 28 -12.60 -4.14 -16.48
C HIS A 28 -11.45 -5.18 -16.40
N PRO A 29 -10.80 -5.54 -17.54
CA PRO A 29 -9.77 -6.58 -17.57
C PRO A 29 -8.62 -6.40 -16.56
N TYR A 30 -8.31 -5.14 -16.21
CA TYR A 30 -7.24 -4.81 -15.28
C TYR A 30 -7.71 -4.60 -13.83
N TYR A 31 -9.02 -4.66 -13.55
CA TYR A 31 -9.54 -4.46 -12.21
C TYR A 31 -8.97 -5.44 -11.18
N PRO A 32 -8.87 -6.77 -11.45
CA PRO A 32 -8.29 -7.69 -10.48
C PRO A 32 -6.82 -7.38 -10.14
N LEU A 33 -6.04 -7.00 -11.16
CA LEU A 33 -4.63 -6.64 -10.99
C LEU A 33 -4.46 -5.38 -10.15
N LEU A 34 -5.26 -4.34 -10.44
CA LEU A 34 -5.26 -3.10 -9.68
C LEU A 34 -5.70 -3.33 -8.23
N ALA A 35 -6.75 -4.13 -8.01
CA ALA A 35 -7.22 -4.50 -6.68
C ALA A 35 -6.15 -5.22 -5.86
N GLU A 36 -5.45 -6.18 -6.48
CA GLU A 36 -4.37 -6.92 -5.83
C GLU A 36 -3.20 -5.99 -5.47
N LEU A 37 -2.81 -5.10 -6.40
CA LEU A 37 -1.72 -4.16 -6.18
C LEU A 37 -2.04 -3.17 -5.05
N VAL A 38 -3.22 -2.55 -5.07
CA VAL A 38 -3.69 -1.63 -4.02
C VAL A 38 -3.70 -2.34 -2.67
N SER A 39 -4.23 -3.57 -2.61
CA SER A 39 -4.24 -4.36 -1.38
C SER A 39 -2.84 -4.69 -0.87
N ALA A 40 -1.93 -5.11 -1.74
CA ALA A 40 -0.56 -5.48 -1.37
C ALA A 40 0.23 -4.28 -0.85
N VAL A 41 0.15 -3.14 -1.55
CA VAL A 41 0.83 -1.89 -1.15
C VAL A 41 0.25 -1.35 0.16
N GLY A 42 -1.07 -1.37 0.34
CA GLY A 42 -1.72 -0.97 1.59
C GLY A 42 -1.25 -1.79 2.79
N LYS A 43 -1.19 -3.13 2.64
CA LYS A 43 -0.70 -4.04 3.69
C LYS A 43 0.78 -3.82 4.01
N ALA A 44 1.63 -3.67 2.99
CA ALA A 44 3.06 -3.43 3.17
C ALA A 44 3.32 -2.09 3.88
N TRP A 45 2.58 -1.03 3.51
CA TRP A 45 2.67 0.26 4.17
C TRP A 45 2.25 0.19 5.64
N GLN A 46 1.11 -0.47 5.93
CA GLN A 46 0.64 -0.64 7.31
C GLN A 46 1.65 -1.42 8.16
N GLN A 47 2.20 -2.51 7.63
CA GLN A 47 3.19 -3.31 8.36
C GLN A 47 4.50 -2.54 8.60
N GLY A 48 4.98 -1.76 7.63
CA GLY A 48 6.14 -0.89 7.81
C GLY A 48 5.89 0.18 8.88
N TYR A 49 4.68 0.76 8.91
CA TYR A 49 4.27 1.71 9.94
C TYR A 49 4.25 1.07 11.34
N GLU A 50 3.67 -0.12 11.46
CA GLU A 50 3.61 -0.90 12.70
C GLU A 50 5.01 -1.33 13.17
N GLN A 51 5.87 -1.78 12.27
CA GLN A 51 7.27 -2.15 12.55
C GLN A 51 8.07 -0.95 13.08
N GLY A 52 7.92 0.22 12.45
CA GLY A 52 8.54 1.45 12.91
C GLY A 52 8.06 1.86 14.30
N ARG A 53 6.77 1.64 14.60
CA ARG A 53 6.17 1.91 15.92
C ARG A 53 6.61 0.91 16.99
N SER A 54 6.87 -0.35 16.63
CA SER A 54 7.26 -1.42 17.55
C SER A 54 8.78 -1.52 17.78
N GLY A 55 9.59 -0.63 17.19
CA GLY A 55 11.04 -0.62 17.39
C GLY A 55 11.82 -1.64 16.57
N GLY A 56 11.25 -2.18 15.49
CA GLY A 56 12.01 -2.90 14.46
C GLY A 56 12.65 -4.24 14.84
N GLN A 57 12.23 -4.90 15.92
CA GLN A 57 12.82 -6.19 16.33
C GLN A 57 12.44 -7.39 15.42
N HIS A 58 11.43 -7.24 14.55
CA HIS A 58 11.00 -8.30 13.65
C HIS A 58 11.50 -8.06 12.21
N PRO A 59 11.92 -9.12 11.48
CA PRO A 59 12.23 -9.01 10.05
C PRO A 59 11.03 -8.46 9.30
N ASN A 60 11.23 -7.43 8.46
CA ASN A 60 10.16 -6.95 7.59
C ASN A 60 9.89 -8.04 6.53
N PRO A 61 8.69 -8.65 6.50
CA PRO A 61 8.38 -9.77 5.61
C PRO A 61 8.36 -9.37 4.12
N TYR A 62 8.43 -8.07 3.81
CA TYR A 62 8.46 -7.52 2.46
C TYR A 62 9.82 -6.91 2.06
N THR A 63 10.90 -7.16 2.82
CA THR A 63 12.24 -6.90 2.25
C THR A 63 12.40 -7.75 1.00
N TRP A 64 12.44 -7.10 -0.16
CA TRP A 64 12.71 -7.74 -1.43
C TRP A 64 14.15 -8.30 -1.41
N THR A 65 14.27 -9.58 -1.07
CA THR A 65 15.47 -10.38 -1.33
C THR A 65 15.40 -10.77 -2.80
N GLY A 66 15.88 -9.89 -3.69
CA GLY A 66 15.92 -10.17 -5.12
C GLY A 66 16.63 -11.49 -5.46
N PRO A 67 16.50 -12.00 -6.70
CA PRO A 67 17.27 -13.16 -7.13
C PRO A 67 18.77 -12.84 -7.05
N ALA A 68 19.54 -13.76 -6.47
CA ALA A 68 21.00 -13.71 -6.38
C ALA A 68 21.67 -13.71 -7.77
#